data_AF-A0A916ZG48-F1
#
_entry.id   AF-A0A916ZG48-F1
#
_cell.length_a   1.000
_cell.length_b   1.000
_cell.length_c   1.000
_cell.angle_alpha   90.00
_cell.angle_beta   90.00
_cell.angle_gamma   90.00
#
_symmetry.space_group_name_H-M   'P 1'
#
loop_
_entity.id
_entity.type
_entity.pdbx_description
1 polymer ?
#
loop_
_entity_poly.entity_id
_entity_poly.type
_entity_poly.pdbx_seq_one_letter_code
_entity_poly.pdbx_strand_id
1 'polypeptide(L)'
;MGYLAVEEILEREVRRRMAQEAARLEQKRANERMREAARQREREERSKLGKGSKKDRPLCGAKTRAGGSCAMRTEPGKKRCRLHGGLSTGPKTPEGIERIRQAQLRRWAWRRPAEPDLRAEEAPPADLRTLFAFEDFARRWALNATNVHSEASLANIAPGRPRSTSPSAR
;
A
#
# COMPACT_ATOMS: atom_id res chain seq x y z
N MET A 1 -33.53 14.77 -64.30
CA MET A 1 -34.40 14.16 -63.27
C MET A 1 -33.64 13.34 -62.24
N GLY A 2 -32.62 12.52 -62.60
CA GLY A 2 -31.95 11.63 -61.62
C GLY A 2 -30.93 12.27 -60.67
N TYR A 3 -30.24 13.35 -61.07
CA TYR A 3 -29.14 13.92 -60.29
C TYR A 3 -29.59 14.63 -59.00
N LEU A 4 -30.71 15.36 -59.07
CA LEU A 4 -31.29 16.06 -57.92
C LEU A 4 -31.75 15.09 -56.81
N ALA A 5 -32.20 13.89 -57.18
CA ALA A 5 -32.57 12.86 -56.21
C ALA A 5 -31.35 12.29 -55.46
N VAL A 6 -30.18 12.23 -56.10
CA VAL A 6 -28.94 11.77 -55.47
C VAL A 6 -28.39 12.82 -54.50
N GLU A 7 -28.45 14.11 -54.86
CA GLU A 7 -28.05 15.21 -53.97
C GLU A 7 -28.89 15.24 -52.69
N GLU A 8 -30.22 15.08 -52.81
CA GLU A 8 -31.12 15.05 -51.64
C GLU A 8 -30.82 13.87 -50.69
N ILE A 9 -30.49 12.69 -51.25
CA ILE A 9 -30.09 11.51 -50.47
C ILE A 9 -28.78 11.78 -49.72
N LEU A 10 -27.78 12.35 -50.39
CA LEU A 10 -26.49 12.68 -49.79
C LEU A 10 -26.64 13.72 -48.68
N GLU A 11 -27.42 14.79 -48.90
CA GLU A 11 -27.69 15.79 -47.87
C GLU A 11 -28.36 15.18 -46.64
N ARG A 12 -29.33 14.29 -46.84
CA ARG A 12 -30.02 13.59 -45.74
C ARG A 12 -29.04 12.71 -44.96
N GLU A 13 -28.11 12.05 -45.63
CA GLU A 13 -27.11 11.21 -44.97
C GLU A 13 -26.07 12.04 -44.21
N VAL A 14 -25.61 13.16 -44.77
CA VAL A 14 -24.73 14.12 -44.07
C VAL A 14 -25.42 14.67 -42.83
N ARG A 15 -26.68 15.12 -42.93
CA ARG A 15 -27.45 15.59 -41.76
C ARG A 15 -27.59 14.50 -40.70
N ARG A 16 -27.83 13.24 -41.11
CA ARG A 16 -27.90 12.09 -40.19
C ARG A 16 -26.56 11.84 -39.48
N ARG A 17 -25.43 11.86 -40.21
CA ARG A 17 -24.09 11.67 -39.62
C ARG A 17 -23.74 12.79 -38.66
N MET A 18 -24.01 14.05 -39.03
CA MET A 18 -23.81 15.21 -38.17
C MET A 18 -24.66 15.12 -36.90
N ALA A 19 -25.93 14.70 -37.00
CA ALA A 19 -26.78 14.48 -35.84
C ALA A 19 -26.27 13.35 -34.93
N GLN A 20 -25.76 12.26 -35.50
CA GLN A 20 -25.15 11.16 -34.75
C GLN A 20 -23.87 11.59 -34.02
N GLU A 21 -23.02 12.38 -34.67
CA GLU A 21 -21.81 12.93 -34.05
C GLU A 21 -22.13 13.94 -32.94
N ALA A 22 -23.13 14.81 -33.17
CA ALA A 22 -23.63 15.73 -32.16
C ALA A 22 -24.15 14.98 -30.92
N ALA A 23 -24.96 13.94 -31.11
CA ALA A 23 -25.46 13.09 -30.03
C ALA A 23 -24.31 12.37 -29.29
N ARG A 24 -23.29 11.88 -30.03
CA ARG A 24 -22.11 11.25 -29.42
C ARG A 24 -21.31 12.25 -28.58
N LEU A 25 -21.16 13.49 -29.03
CA LEU A 25 -20.46 14.55 -28.30
C LEU A 25 -21.25 14.95 -27.04
N GLU A 26 -22.57 15.05 -27.14
CA GLU A 26 -23.45 15.31 -25.99
C GLU A 26 -23.33 14.18 -24.95
N GLN A 27 -23.39 12.92 -25.37
CA GLN A 27 -23.19 11.78 -24.47
C GLN A 27 -21.81 11.82 -23.80
N LYS A 28 -20.74 12.17 -24.53
CA LYS A 28 -19.39 12.33 -23.94
C LYS A 28 -19.37 13.43 -22.89
N ARG A 29 -19.98 14.59 -23.16
CA ARG A 29 -20.11 15.71 -22.21
C ARG A 29 -20.92 15.31 -20.98
N ALA A 30 -22.02 14.57 -21.15
CA ALA A 30 -22.82 14.05 -20.06
C ALA A 30 -22.01 13.07 -19.18
N ASN A 31 -21.26 12.16 -19.80
CA ASN A 31 -20.38 11.23 -19.08
C ASN A 31 -19.28 11.96 -18.30
N GLU A 32 -18.72 13.04 -18.86
CA GLU A 32 -17.73 13.87 -18.19
C GLU A 32 -18.32 14.61 -16.99
N ARG A 33 -19.50 15.22 -17.14
CA ARG A 33 -20.25 15.83 -16.03
C ARG A 33 -20.51 14.83 -14.90
N MET A 34 -20.90 13.60 -15.25
CA MET A 34 -21.10 12.52 -14.26
C MET A 34 -19.80 12.15 -13.54
N ARG A 35 -18.68 12.07 -14.25
CA ARG A 35 -17.35 11.82 -13.66
C ARG A 35 -16.92 12.96 -12.74
N GLU A 36 -17.18 14.21 -13.14
CA GLU A 36 -16.87 15.38 -12.33
C GLU A 36 -17.73 15.42 -11.06
N ALA A 37 -19.03 15.17 -11.16
CA ALA A 37 -19.93 15.06 -10.03
C ALA A 37 -19.50 13.94 -9.05
N ALA A 38 -19.03 12.80 -9.56
CA ALA A 38 -18.48 11.73 -8.73
C ALA A 38 -17.22 12.19 -7.97
N ARG A 39 -16.29 12.90 -8.63
CA ARG A 39 -15.10 13.48 -7.99
C ARG A 39 -15.47 14.52 -6.91
N GLN A 40 -16.49 15.33 -7.16
CA GLN A 40 -16.99 16.31 -6.19
C GLN A 40 -17.56 15.61 -4.95
N ARG A 41 -18.40 14.57 -5.12
CA ARG A 41 -18.94 13.77 -4.02
C ARG A 41 -17.84 13.12 -3.18
N GLU A 42 -16.83 12.52 -3.82
CA GLU A 42 -15.69 11.92 -3.11
C GLU A 42 -14.91 12.97 -2.30
N ARG A 43 -14.71 14.17 -2.86
CA ARG A 43 -14.05 15.29 -2.16
C ARG A 43 -14.84 15.73 -0.93
N GLU A 44 -16.16 15.85 -1.05
CA GLU A 44 -17.06 16.18 0.06
C GLU A 44 -17.04 15.11 1.15
N GLU A 45 -17.12 13.83 0.78
CA GLU A 45 -17.07 12.71 1.72
C GLU A 45 -15.72 12.68 2.47
N ARG A 46 -14.60 12.80 1.74
CA ARG A 46 -13.27 12.94 2.34
C ARG A 46 -13.18 14.13 3.31
N SER A 47 -13.84 15.24 3.00
CA SER A 47 -13.88 16.40 3.90
C SER A 47 -14.67 16.13 5.20
N LYS A 48 -15.66 15.22 5.18
CA LYS A 48 -16.48 14.85 6.34
C LYS A 48 -15.73 13.89 7.28
N LEU A 49 -14.97 12.94 6.74
CA LEU A 49 -14.19 11.94 7.52
C LEU A 49 -13.16 12.54 8.50
N GLY A 50 -12.78 13.82 8.35
CA GLY A 50 -11.79 14.50 9.20
C GLY A 50 -12.35 15.35 10.35
N LYS A 51 -13.68 15.42 10.53
CA LYS A 51 -14.33 16.42 11.41
C LYS A 51 -14.64 15.95 12.84
N GLY A 52 -13.92 14.96 13.37
CA GLY A 52 -13.99 14.64 14.80
C GLY A 52 -13.41 15.79 15.64
N SER A 53 -14.07 16.13 16.76
CA SER A 53 -13.55 17.18 17.65
C SER A 53 -12.18 16.77 18.19
N LYS A 54 -11.33 17.73 18.55
CA LYS A 54 -9.98 17.43 19.08
C LYS A 54 -10.01 16.59 20.36
N LYS A 55 -11.11 16.66 21.10
CA LYS A 55 -11.30 15.97 22.38
C LYS A 55 -11.56 14.47 22.17
N ASP A 56 -12.25 14.10 21.09
CA ASP A 56 -12.64 12.72 20.78
C ASP A 56 -11.48 11.90 20.20
N ARG A 57 -10.40 12.56 19.78
CA ARG A 57 -9.24 11.88 19.20
C ARG A 57 -8.46 11.12 20.26
N PRO A 58 -7.88 9.95 19.95
CA PRO A 58 -7.03 9.23 20.89
C PRO A 58 -5.78 10.04 21.27
N LEU A 59 -5.14 9.63 22.36
CA LEU A 59 -3.85 10.18 22.76
C LEU A 59 -2.73 9.63 21.86
N CYS A 60 -1.67 10.42 21.66
CA CYS A 60 -0.57 10.06 20.79
C CYS A 60 0.23 8.84 21.29
N GLY A 61 0.47 8.74 22.60
CA GLY A 61 1.16 7.60 23.22
C GLY A 61 2.60 7.36 22.73
N ALA A 62 3.25 8.34 22.09
CA ALA A 62 4.67 8.22 21.72
C ALA A 62 5.54 8.40 22.97
N LYS A 63 6.67 7.69 23.05
CA LYS A 63 7.62 7.86 24.15
C LYS A 63 8.25 9.25 24.05
N THR A 64 8.10 10.04 25.10
CA THR A 64 8.70 11.38 25.19
C THR A 64 10.16 11.26 25.62
N ARG A 65 10.92 12.35 25.46
CA ARG A 65 12.32 12.41 25.94
C ARG A 65 12.44 12.21 27.46
N ALA A 66 11.40 12.58 28.21
CA ALA A 66 11.31 12.38 29.66
C ALA A 66 10.92 10.94 30.07
N GLY A 67 10.82 10.00 29.12
CA GLY A 67 10.51 8.59 29.39
C GLY A 67 9.03 8.25 29.49
N GLY A 68 8.14 9.23 29.67
CA GLY A 68 6.69 9.05 29.72
C GLY A 68 6.00 8.90 28.36
N SER A 69 4.69 8.65 28.36
CA SER A 69 3.88 8.60 27.14
C SER A 69 3.30 9.98 26.78
N CYS A 70 3.22 10.29 25.48
CA CYS A 70 2.73 11.59 25.02
C CYS A 70 1.21 11.73 25.24
N ALA A 71 0.82 12.71 26.06
CA ALA A 71 -0.57 13.08 26.36
C ALA A 71 -1.21 14.02 25.32
N MET A 72 -0.51 14.39 24.24
CA MET A 72 -1.11 15.19 23.17
C MET A 72 -2.08 14.34 22.34
N ARG A 73 -3.21 14.92 21.94
CA ARG A 73 -4.17 14.29 21.01
C ARG A 73 -3.56 14.09 19.62
N THR A 74 -3.97 13.03 18.92
CA THR A 74 -3.50 12.77 17.55
C THR A 74 -4.01 13.81 16.56
N GLU A 75 -3.37 13.88 15.39
CA GLU A 75 -3.93 14.62 14.25
C GLU A 75 -5.11 13.84 13.62
N PRO A 76 -6.08 14.53 12.99
CA PRO A 76 -7.22 13.89 12.34
C PRO A 76 -6.78 12.80 11.35
N GLY A 77 -7.37 11.61 11.47
CA GLY A 77 -7.04 10.46 10.61
C GLY A 77 -5.64 9.87 10.82
N LYS A 78 -4.92 10.23 11.89
CA LYS A 78 -3.54 9.77 12.14
C LYS A 78 -3.34 9.19 13.54
N LYS A 79 -2.26 8.42 13.69
CA LYS A 79 -1.89 7.73 14.94
C LYS A 79 -1.04 8.56 15.90
N ARG A 80 -0.46 9.68 15.46
CA ARG A 80 0.47 10.51 16.25
C ARG A 80 0.08 11.98 16.21
N CYS A 81 0.55 12.76 17.19
CA CYS A 81 0.33 14.20 17.27
C CYS A 81 1.34 14.99 16.42
N ARG A 82 1.12 16.29 16.24
CA ARG A 82 2.05 17.21 15.56
C ARG A 82 3.52 17.09 15.98
N LEU A 83 3.82 16.87 17.26
CA LEU A 83 5.19 16.80 17.78
C LEU A 83 5.88 15.45 17.51
N HIS A 84 5.10 14.40 17.26
CA HIS A 84 5.59 13.04 17.05
C HIS A 84 5.31 12.54 15.63
N GLY A 85 5.38 13.44 14.64
CA GLY A 85 5.26 13.10 13.22
C GLY A 85 3.83 13.05 12.68
N GLY A 86 2.81 13.44 13.45
CA GLY A 86 1.44 13.56 12.98
C GLY A 86 1.29 14.54 11.80
N LEU A 87 2.12 15.57 11.70
CA LEU A 87 2.12 16.47 10.55
C LEU A 87 2.97 15.96 9.37
N SER A 88 3.81 14.94 9.59
CA SER A 88 4.61 14.38 8.50
C SER A 88 3.71 13.67 7.50
N THR A 89 3.96 13.91 6.21
CA THR A 89 3.32 13.22 5.10
C THR A 89 4.22 12.16 4.47
N GLY A 90 5.46 12.02 4.96
CA GLY A 90 6.50 11.24 4.30
C GLY A 90 6.96 11.86 2.96
N PRO A 91 7.99 11.27 2.32
CA PRO A 91 8.38 11.64 0.97
C PRO A 91 7.29 11.25 -0.03
N LYS A 92 6.97 12.14 -0.98
CA LYS A 92 6.00 11.87 -2.05
C LYS A 92 6.63 11.74 -3.43
N THR A 93 7.88 12.15 -3.57
CA THR A 93 8.61 12.11 -4.84
C THR A 93 9.59 10.94 -4.85
N PRO A 94 9.89 10.36 -6.02
CA PRO A 94 10.84 9.25 -6.14
C PRO A 94 12.24 9.64 -5.62
N GLU A 95 12.69 10.87 -5.88
CA GLU A 95 13.99 11.36 -5.40
C GLU A 95 14.02 11.47 -3.86
N GLY A 96 12.89 11.88 -3.26
CA GLY A 96 12.74 11.95 -1.80
C GLY A 96 12.79 10.58 -1.15
N ILE A 97 12.17 9.58 -1.77
CA ILE A 97 12.21 8.19 -1.33
C ILE A 97 13.63 7.65 -1.45
N GLU A 98 14.30 7.87 -2.57
CA GLU A 98 15.66 7.38 -2.81
C GLU A 98 16.66 8.02 -1.84
N ARG A 99 16.54 9.31 -1.54
CA ARG A 99 17.37 9.97 -0.52
C ARG A 99 17.24 9.29 0.85
N ILE A 100 16.02 8.96 1.27
CA ILE A 100 15.77 8.27 2.54
C ILE A 100 16.32 6.85 2.50
N ARG A 101 16.16 6.13 1.38
CA ARG A 101 16.70 4.79 1.16
C ARG A 101 18.22 4.78 1.33
N GLN A 102 18.92 5.68 0.64
CA GLN A 102 20.38 5.81 0.72
C GLN A 102 20.85 6.18 2.14
N ALA A 103 20.14 7.10 2.80
CA ALA A 103 20.45 7.44 4.20
C ALA A 103 20.29 6.26 5.16
N GLN A 104 19.28 5.40 4.94
CA GLN A 104 19.12 4.16 5.71
C GLN A 104 20.26 3.19 5.43
N LEU A 105 20.59 2.92 4.16
CA LEU A 105 21.70 2.04 3.79
C LEU A 105 23.01 2.47 4.47
N ARG A 106 23.34 3.76 4.43
CA ARG A 106 24.52 4.31 5.11
C ARG A 106 24.49 4.10 6.63
N ARG A 107 23.33 4.32 7.27
CA ARG A 107 23.16 4.10 8.72
C ARG A 107 23.36 2.63 9.11
N TRP A 108 22.92 1.70 8.26
CA TRP A 108 23.01 0.26 8.56
C TRP A 108 24.33 -0.36 8.10
N ALA A 109 25.10 0.31 7.24
CA ALA A 109 26.37 -0.18 6.72
C ALA A 109 27.38 -0.54 7.82
N TRP A 110 27.47 0.26 8.90
CA TRP A 110 28.36 -0.03 10.03
C TRP A 110 27.83 -1.13 10.97
N ARG A 111 26.54 -1.49 10.87
CA ARG A 111 25.85 -2.45 11.76
C ARG A 111 25.83 -3.86 11.18
N ARG A 112 26.06 -3.99 9.87
CA ARG A 112 26.27 -5.29 9.24
C ARG A 112 27.75 -5.62 9.43
N PRO A 113 28.11 -6.69 10.17
CA PRO A 113 29.41 -7.29 9.90
C PRO A 113 29.46 -7.61 8.41
N ALA A 114 30.63 -7.56 7.79
CA ALA A 114 30.80 -8.12 6.46
C ALA A 114 30.40 -9.61 6.57
N GLU A 115 29.16 -9.94 6.22
CA GLU A 115 28.83 -11.32 5.94
C GLU A 115 29.67 -11.66 4.72
N PRO A 116 30.59 -12.64 4.80
CA PRO A 116 31.25 -13.10 3.60
C PRO A 116 30.15 -13.50 2.62
N ASP A 117 30.29 -13.10 1.36
CA ASP A 117 29.33 -13.46 0.34
C ASP A 117 29.45 -14.97 0.08
N LEU A 118 28.71 -15.76 0.87
CA LEU A 118 28.64 -17.22 0.73
C LEU A 118 28.04 -17.64 -0.63
N ARG A 119 27.52 -16.69 -1.44
CA ARG A 119 27.01 -16.95 -2.79
C ARG A 119 28.04 -16.72 -3.89
N ALA A 120 29.19 -16.11 -3.58
CA ALA A 120 30.24 -15.86 -4.56
C ALA A 120 31.05 -17.13 -4.93
N GLU A 121 31.04 -18.17 -4.08
CA GLU A 121 31.78 -19.41 -4.34
C GLU A 121 30.91 -20.60 -4.80
N GLU A 122 29.58 -20.47 -4.81
CA GLU A 122 28.66 -21.59 -5.12
C GLU A 122 27.69 -21.25 -6.26
N ALA A 123 28.21 -20.85 -7.42
CA ALA A 123 27.46 -21.07 -8.66
C ALA A 123 27.58 -22.56 -8.99
N PRO A 124 26.53 -23.40 -8.84
CA PRO A 124 26.65 -24.81 -9.14
C PRO A 124 26.98 -24.97 -10.64
N PRO A 125 27.93 -25.84 -11.01
CA PRO A 125 28.21 -26.11 -12.42
C PRO A 125 26.95 -26.61 -13.10
N ALA A 126 26.78 -26.20 -14.35
CA ALA A 126 25.56 -26.34 -15.15
C ALA A 126 25.23 -27.78 -15.58
N ASP A 127 25.32 -28.76 -14.67
CA ASP A 127 25.13 -30.18 -14.97
C ASP A 127 24.10 -30.85 -14.03
N LEU A 128 22.90 -31.05 -14.59
CA LEU A 128 21.92 -32.13 -14.38
C LEU A 128 21.59 -32.63 -12.95
N ARG A 129 21.68 -31.82 -11.89
CA ARG A 129 21.19 -32.19 -10.55
C ARG A 129 19.97 -31.40 -10.06
N THR A 130 19.21 -30.82 -10.98
CA THR A 130 18.06 -29.92 -10.72
C THR A 130 16.69 -30.56 -10.99
N LEU A 131 16.54 -31.86 -10.74
CA LEU A 131 15.23 -32.54 -10.83
C LEU A 131 14.70 -33.10 -9.50
N PHE A 132 15.52 -33.16 -8.44
CA PHE A 132 15.13 -33.78 -7.15
C PHE A 132 15.05 -32.80 -5.95
N ALA A 133 14.83 -31.50 -6.18
CA ALA A 133 14.74 -30.52 -5.09
C ALA A 133 13.30 -30.10 -4.72
N PHE A 134 12.29 -30.44 -5.53
CA PHE A 134 10.89 -30.06 -5.28
C PHE A 134 10.10 -31.13 -4.49
N GLU A 135 10.43 -32.41 -4.66
CA GLU A 135 9.73 -33.50 -3.97
C GLU A 135 9.97 -33.50 -2.45
N ASP A 136 11.14 -33.07 -1.99
CA ASP A 136 11.53 -33.12 -0.58
C ASP A 136 10.85 -32.04 0.28
N PHE A 137 10.55 -30.88 -0.32
CA PHE A 137 9.79 -29.82 0.34
C PHE A 137 8.33 -30.25 0.57
N ALA A 138 7.71 -30.86 -0.44
CA ALA A 138 6.34 -31.36 -0.35
C ALA A 138 6.20 -32.49 0.69
N ARG A 139 7.16 -33.44 0.72
CA ARG A 139 7.19 -34.54 1.72
C ARG A 139 7.34 -34.02 3.14
N ARG A 140 8.18 -33.01 3.36
CA ARG A 140 8.44 -32.43 4.70
C ARG A 140 7.29 -31.56 5.20
N TRP A 141 6.54 -30.93 4.30
CA TRP A 141 5.28 -30.26 4.64
C TRP A 141 4.16 -31.26 4.99
N ALA A 142 4.05 -32.36 4.23
CA ALA A 142 3.05 -33.40 4.46
C ALA A 142 3.24 -34.15 5.79
N LEU A 143 4.49 -34.42 6.21
CA LEU A 143 4.79 -35.08 7.49
C LEU A 143 4.51 -34.23 8.73
N ASN A 144 4.44 -32.89 8.59
CA ASN A 144 4.04 -31.98 9.67
C ASN A 144 2.52 -31.71 9.70
N ALA A 145 1.76 -32.13 8.69
CA ALA A 145 0.31 -31.93 8.62
C ALA A 145 -0.49 -32.95 9.43
N THR A 146 0.10 -34.08 9.84
CA THR A 146 -0.58 -35.14 10.60
C THR A 146 -0.32 -35.10 12.11
N ASN A 147 0.41 -34.09 12.62
CA ASN A 147 0.76 -34.00 14.04
C ASN A 147 0.22 -32.75 14.73
N VAL A 148 -0.98 -32.31 14.35
CA VAL A 148 -1.76 -31.35 15.12
C VAL A 148 -3.12 -31.99 15.39
N HIS A 149 -3.24 -32.57 16.59
CA HIS A 149 -4.42 -32.69 17.45
C HIS A 149 -4.35 -33.98 18.29
N SER A 150 -3.53 -33.96 19.34
CA SER A 150 -3.84 -34.72 20.57
C SER A 150 -4.06 -33.71 21.71
N GLU A 151 -5.05 -33.97 22.55
CA GLU A 151 -5.55 -33.05 23.59
C GLU A 151 -4.49 -32.69 24.65
N ALA A 152 -3.35 -33.37 24.69
CA ALA A 152 -2.28 -33.14 25.65
C ALA A 152 -1.55 -31.79 25.50
N SER A 153 -1.68 -31.09 24.37
CA SER A 153 -0.95 -29.82 24.12
C SER A 153 -1.65 -28.55 24.64
N LEU A 154 -2.88 -28.65 25.16
CA LEU A 154 -3.60 -27.47 25.69
C LEU A 154 -3.16 -27.07 27.12
N ALA A 155 -2.39 -27.91 27.81
CA ALA A 155 -1.95 -27.63 29.19
C ALA A 155 -0.67 -26.78 29.33
N ASN A 156 0.06 -26.51 28.24
CA ASN A 156 1.38 -25.84 28.29
C ASN A 156 1.48 -24.50 27.55
N ILE A 157 0.35 -23.85 27.26
CA ILE A 157 0.35 -22.48 26.74
C ILE A 157 0.63 -21.52 27.91
N ALA A 158 1.91 -21.38 28.27
CA ALA A 158 2.35 -20.30 29.14
C ALA A 158 2.13 -18.95 28.44
N PRO A 159 1.65 -17.91 29.13
CA PRO A 159 1.39 -16.62 28.51
C PRO A 159 2.70 -15.95 28.08
N GLY A 160 2.79 -15.64 26.78
CA GLY A 160 3.54 -14.52 26.21
C GLY A 160 5.03 -14.40 26.56
N ARG A 161 5.90 -14.62 25.56
CA ARG A 161 7.32 -14.24 25.62
C ARG A 161 7.45 -12.75 26.05
N PRO A 162 8.18 -12.42 27.13
CA PRO A 162 8.32 -11.02 27.54
C PRO A 162 9.11 -10.24 26.48
N ARG A 163 8.67 -9.00 26.22
CA ARG A 163 9.42 -8.06 25.37
C ARG A 163 10.77 -7.79 26.00
N SER A 164 11.82 -7.88 25.21
CA SER A 164 13.18 -7.50 25.60
C SER A 164 13.19 -6.03 26.04
N THR A 165 13.34 -5.79 27.34
CA THR A 165 13.74 -4.48 27.86
C THR A 165 15.26 -4.41 27.84
N SER A 166 15.81 -3.61 26.93
CA SER A 166 17.22 -3.19 27.01
C SER A 166 17.45 -2.42 28.32
N PRO A 167 18.54 -2.66 29.08
CA PRO A 167 18.82 -1.90 30.29
C PRO A 167 19.13 -0.44 29.94
N SER A 168 18.51 0.48 30.66
CA SER A 168 18.91 1.88 30.68
C SER A 168 20.30 1.96 31.31
N ALA A 169 21.29 2.49 30.57
CA ALA A 169 22.47 3.06 31.21
C ALA A 169 22.04 4.32 32.00
N ARG A 170 22.75 4.54 33.11
CA ARG A 170 22.44 5.48 34.21
C ARG A 170 22.29 6.93 33.79
#